data_AF-A0A7J4TLV9-F1
#
_entry.id   AF-A0A7J4TLV9-F1
#
_cell.length_a   1.000
_cell.length_b   1.000
_cell.length_c   1.000
_cell.angle_alpha   90.00
_cell.angle_beta   90.00
_cell.angle_gamma   90.00
#
_symmetry.space_group_name_H-M   'P 1'
#
loop_
_entity.id
_entity.type
_entity.pdbx_description
1 polymer ?
#
loop_
_entity_poly.entity_id
_entity_poly.type
_entity_poly.pdbx_seq_one_letter_code
_entity_poly.pdbx_strand_id
1 'polypeptide(L)'
;MKATMSGFDLRAVAQELDAFAGAYVKKAYMPHYEQIVLRINPKESDQFDLVLVRGSRIYTSQRDRPMPMTPPPFAMVLRKHLKNARMTAVRQLGFDRVLGFDFDTKHGTYHLYVEVFRDGNIILTDQDGVIIQPLTHASYAGRTLKKGVVYQPPPAAMDPHQLDKATLSELFSTSDRDLVSTLGGKANLGGTHANAVCDLAGLEPNMATQEAPVEDVHVALQTLLSNLAETPQGILLMKPTEEKDVPHLEREAAGMEANALRDRFFEQHASEATPTLLPSHEGMAQAIFPTLCEAVDAWKGAHDAGALARREAEKLDIAAPGRGHSTDVERLERRKVQQEKALEGFSKKIEKQQMLGHIIQNNWTHVESLLKQVTEAVETMGWKEVKSMAKAIP
;
A
#
# COMPACT_ATOMS: atom_id res chain seq x y z
N MET A 1 2.88 -14.86 10.73
CA MET A 1 3.93 -13.92 10.28
C MET A 1 3.48 -12.52 10.62
N LYS A 2 4.39 -11.66 11.06
CA LYS A 2 4.08 -10.26 11.38
C LYS A 2 3.64 -9.52 10.12
N ALA A 3 2.38 -9.07 10.11
CA ALA A 3 1.77 -8.44 8.94
C ALA A 3 2.10 -6.95 8.82
N THR A 4 2.15 -6.24 9.96
CA THR A 4 2.31 -4.78 10.04
C THR A 4 3.38 -4.41 11.06
N MET A 5 4.12 -3.33 10.81
CA MET A 5 5.04 -2.75 11.78
C MET A 5 4.29 -2.22 13.02
N SER A 6 4.92 -2.35 14.18
CA SER A 6 4.49 -1.84 15.49
C SER A 6 5.06 -0.44 15.76
N GLY A 7 4.64 0.19 16.86
CA GLY A 7 5.20 1.47 17.32
C GLY A 7 6.71 1.38 17.59
N PHE A 8 7.18 0.25 18.11
CA PHE A 8 8.59 -0.03 18.36
C PHE A 8 9.40 -0.14 17.07
N ASP A 9 8.88 -0.85 16.07
CA ASP A 9 9.52 -0.95 14.75
C ASP A 9 9.66 0.44 14.12
N LEU A 10 8.61 1.27 14.21
CA LEU A 10 8.64 2.61 13.64
C LEU A 10 9.54 3.57 14.40
N ARG A 11 9.73 3.38 15.72
CA ARG A 11 10.72 4.14 16.48
C ARG A 11 12.13 3.88 15.96
N ALA A 12 12.48 2.60 15.73
CA ALA A 12 13.76 2.22 15.14
C ALA A 12 13.91 2.77 13.72
N VAL A 13 12.90 2.58 12.85
CA VAL A 13 12.92 3.12 11.48
C VAL A 13 13.02 4.65 11.46
N ALA A 14 12.34 5.36 12.38
CA ALA A 14 12.44 6.81 12.47
C ALA A 14 13.87 7.26 12.81
N GLN A 15 14.51 6.62 13.79
CA GLN A 15 15.90 6.92 14.15
C GLN A 15 16.86 6.64 12.99
N GLU A 16 16.71 5.51 12.30
CA GLU A 16 17.51 5.16 11.12
C GLU A 16 17.34 6.17 9.98
N LEU A 17 16.10 6.63 9.73
CA LEU A 17 15.81 7.56 8.64
C LEU A 17 16.18 9.01 8.97
N ASP A 18 16.09 9.42 10.23
CA ASP A 18 16.45 10.77 10.67
C ASP A 18 17.96 11.03 10.54
N ALA A 19 18.79 9.98 10.56
CA ALA A 19 20.21 10.07 10.21
C ALA A 19 20.46 10.62 8.78
N PHE A 20 19.47 10.54 7.89
CA PHE A 20 19.52 11.13 6.54
C PHE A 20 18.87 12.51 6.45
N ALA A 21 18.59 13.18 7.57
CA ALA A 21 18.17 14.57 7.57
C ALA A 21 19.19 15.46 6.81
N GLY A 22 18.68 16.37 5.99
CA GLY A 22 19.44 17.15 5.02
C GLY A 22 19.52 16.54 3.62
N ALA A 23 19.14 15.27 3.43
CA ALA A 23 19.09 14.63 2.11
C ALA A 23 17.98 15.20 1.22
N TYR A 24 18.16 15.09 -0.11
CA TYR A 24 17.21 15.63 -1.08
C TYR A 24 16.35 14.56 -1.74
N VAL A 25 15.06 14.84 -1.90
CA VAL A 25 14.14 14.02 -2.68
C VAL A 25 14.38 14.28 -4.18
N LYS A 26 14.86 13.28 -4.91
CA LYS A 26 15.11 13.37 -6.35
C LYS A 26 13.90 12.99 -7.19
N LYS A 27 13.20 11.91 -6.80
CA LYS A 27 12.05 11.38 -7.53
C LYS A 27 10.99 10.91 -6.55
N ALA A 28 9.73 11.00 -6.96
CA ALA A 28 8.60 10.41 -6.27
C ALA A 28 7.77 9.62 -7.28
N TYR A 29 7.41 8.38 -6.97
CA TYR A 29 6.59 7.53 -7.84
C TYR A 29 5.76 6.55 -7.03
N MET A 30 4.83 5.90 -7.72
CA MET A 30 3.81 5.03 -7.15
C MET A 30 3.68 3.80 -8.04
N PRO A 31 4.49 2.74 -7.79
CA PRO A 31 4.45 1.54 -8.61
C PRO A 31 3.13 0.78 -8.44
N HIS A 32 2.55 0.81 -7.24
CA HIS A 32 1.31 0.12 -6.86
C HIS A 32 0.35 1.07 -6.14
N TYR A 33 -0.94 0.73 -6.05
CA TYR A 33 -1.94 1.62 -5.44
C TYR A 33 -1.72 1.86 -3.93
N GLU A 34 -0.93 1.00 -3.29
CA GLU A 34 -0.63 1.03 -1.85
C GLU A 34 0.79 1.49 -1.53
N GLN A 35 1.62 1.68 -2.56
CA GLN A 35 3.05 1.87 -2.40
C GLN A 35 3.51 3.18 -3.03
N ILE A 36 4.20 3.98 -2.23
CA ILE A 36 4.91 5.17 -2.66
C ILE A 36 6.40 4.92 -2.50
N VAL A 37 7.17 5.42 -3.46
CA VAL A 37 8.64 5.38 -3.40
C VAL A 37 9.16 6.78 -3.60
N LEU A 38 9.97 7.23 -2.64
CA LEU A 38 10.73 8.47 -2.72
C LEU A 38 12.21 8.12 -2.91
N ARG A 39 12.81 8.56 -4.01
CA ARG A 39 14.26 8.42 -4.18
C ARG A 39 14.96 9.54 -3.42
N ILE A 40 15.67 9.17 -2.37
CA ILE A 40 16.42 10.08 -1.51
C ILE A 40 17.88 10.06 -1.93
N ASN A 41 18.50 11.24 -1.96
CA ASN A 41 19.89 11.41 -2.35
C ASN A 41 20.62 12.19 -1.25
N PRO A 42 21.20 11.48 -0.27
CA PRO A 42 22.10 12.06 0.72
C PRO A 42 23.38 12.60 0.07
N LYS A 43 24.16 13.37 0.82
CA LYS A 43 25.43 13.94 0.34
C LYS A 43 26.61 12.98 0.53
N GLU A 44 26.57 12.18 1.59
CA GLU A 44 27.70 11.36 2.07
C GLU A 44 27.50 9.86 1.82
N SER A 45 26.40 9.48 1.16
CA SER A 45 26.09 8.09 0.82
C SER A 45 25.41 8.00 -0.54
N ASP A 46 25.30 6.77 -1.05
CA ASP A 46 24.57 6.50 -2.29
C ASP A 46 23.09 6.85 -2.16
N GLN A 47 22.48 7.13 -3.32
CA GLN A 47 21.04 7.29 -3.42
C GLN A 47 20.33 5.99 -3.05
N PHE A 48 19.19 6.10 -2.38
CA PHE A 48 18.35 4.95 -2.06
C PHE A 48 16.87 5.27 -2.27
N ASP A 49 16.06 4.22 -2.37
CA ASP A 49 14.61 4.31 -2.44
C ASP A 49 14.02 4.16 -1.03
N LEU A 50 13.36 5.20 -0.53
CA LEU A 50 12.48 5.13 0.64
C LEU A 50 11.13 4.56 0.20
N VAL A 51 10.81 3.37 0.70
CA VAL A 51 9.61 2.60 0.32
C VAL A 51 8.56 2.75 1.42
N LEU A 52 7.41 3.29 1.03
CA LEU A 52 6.28 3.56 1.91
C LEU A 52 5.11 2.68 1.45
N VAL A 53 4.81 1.61 2.19
CA VAL A 53 3.65 0.75 1.93
C VAL A 53 2.59 1.08 2.96
N ARG A 54 1.49 1.72 2.52
CA ARG A 54 0.42 2.16 3.42
C ARG A 54 -0.06 0.99 4.29
N GLY A 55 -0.24 1.25 5.57
CA GLY A 55 -0.78 0.28 6.51
C GLY A 55 0.08 -0.94 6.83
N SER A 56 1.28 -1.06 6.27
CA SER A 56 2.12 -2.27 6.43
C SER A 56 3.54 -1.98 6.91
N ARG A 57 4.33 -1.22 6.13
CA ARG A 57 5.77 -1.07 6.38
C ARG A 57 6.40 0.17 5.75
N ILE A 58 7.53 0.60 6.32
CA ILE A 58 8.40 1.67 5.84
C ILE A 58 9.84 1.18 5.93
N TYR A 59 10.63 1.32 4.88
CA TYR A 59 12.05 0.91 4.88
C TYR A 59 12.82 1.52 3.70
N THR A 60 14.15 1.39 3.70
CA THR A 60 15.03 1.81 2.61
C THR A 60 15.46 0.63 1.72
N SER A 61 15.66 0.87 0.43
CA SER A 61 16.02 -0.17 -0.54
C SER A 61 16.96 0.37 -1.61
N GLN A 62 17.87 -0.49 -2.09
CA GLN A 62 18.72 -0.21 -3.27
C GLN A 62 18.28 -1.01 -4.51
N ARG A 63 17.20 -1.77 -4.41
CA ARG A 63 16.71 -2.64 -5.49
C ARG A 63 16.20 -1.81 -6.66
N ASP A 64 16.39 -2.33 -7.87
CA ASP A 64 15.75 -1.73 -9.04
C ASP A 64 14.23 -1.91 -8.98
N ARG A 65 13.51 -0.85 -9.35
CA ARG A 65 12.05 -0.79 -9.24
C ARG A 65 11.49 -0.22 -10.54
N PRO A 66 10.87 -1.05 -11.38
CA PRO A 66 10.28 -0.57 -12.63
C PRO A 66 9.16 0.43 -12.34
N MET A 67 9.10 1.49 -13.14
CA MET A 67 8.18 2.61 -12.94
C MET A 67 7.06 2.58 -13.98
N PRO A 68 5.81 2.88 -13.60
CA PRO A 68 4.73 3.00 -14.57
C PRO A 68 5.02 4.16 -15.53
N MET A 69 4.77 3.95 -16.83
CA MET A 69 4.95 4.97 -17.87
C MET A 69 4.11 6.22 -17.60
N THR A 70 2.90 6.04 -17.08
CA THR A 70 1.99 7.12 -16.69
C THR A 70 1.88 7.21 -15.17
N PRO A 71 2.39 8.29 -14.54
CA PRO A 71 2.35 8.44 -13.10
C PRO A 71 0.90 8.66 -12.62
N PRO A 72 0.45 7.97 -11.55
CA PRO A 72 -0.85 8.25 -10.93
C PRO A 72 -0.96 9.68 -10.38
N PRO A 73 -2.19 10.20 -10.18
CA PRO A 73 -2.41 11.58 -9.69
C PRO A 73 -1.67 11.89 -8.39
N PHE A 74 -1.69 10.99 -7.41
CA PHE A 74 -0.99 11.20 -6.13
C PHE A 74 0.53 11.33 -6.32
N ALA A 75 1.12 10.50 -7.18
CA ALA A 75 2.55 10.62 -7.52
C ALA A 75 2.87 11.96 -8.19
N MET A 76 1.97 12.50 -9.02
CA MET A 76 2.15 13.84 -9.60
C MET A 76 2.09 14.94 -8.54
N VAL A 77 1.21 14.83 -7.55
CA VAL A 77 1.14 15.77 -6.42
C VAL A 77 2.43 15.75 -5.62
N LEU A 78 2.95 14.57 -5.27
CA LEU A 78 4.24 14.44 -4.59
C LEU A 78 5.38 15.04 -5.42
N ARG A 79 5.43 14.79 -6.73
CA ARG A 79 6.43 15.39 -7.63
C ARG A 79 6.35 16.91 -7.67
N LYS A 80 5.14 17.48 -7.62
CA LYS A 80 4.95 18.93 -7.64
C LYS A 80 5.51 19.61 -6.38
N HIS A 81 5.29 19.01 -5.21
CA HIS A 81 5.62 19.64 -3.93
C HIS A 81 6.98 19.18 -3.35
N LEU A 82 7.36 17.92 -3.56
CA LEU A 82 8.55 17.32 -2.95
C LEU A 82 9.76 17.20 -3.88
N LYS A 83 9.66 17.58 -5.17
CA LYS A 83 10.82 17.50 -6.07
C LYS A 83 11.92 18.47 -5.61
N ASN A 84 13.12 17.94 -5.40
CA ASN A 84 14.25 18.65 -4.81
C ASN A 84 13.97 19.25 -3.42
N ALA A 85 12.98 18.71 -2.71
CA ALA A 85 12.77 19.05 -1.31
C ALA A 85 13.91 18.47 -0.46
N ARG A 86 14.35 19.23 0.53
CA ARG A 86 15.29 18.77 1.55
C ARG A 86 14.48 18.13 2.67
N MET A 87 14.71 16.85 2.93
CA MET A 87 14.15 16.19 4.12
C MET A 87 14.85 16.77 5.33
N THR A 88 14.11 17.32 6.28
CA THR A 88 14.66 18.04 7.44
C THR A 88 14.57 17.26 8.74
N ALA A 89 13.57 16.38 8.86
CA ALA A 89 13.41 15.49 10.00
C ALA A 89 12.53 14.31 9.61
N VAL A 90 12.73 13.18 10.29
CA VAL A 90 11.82 12.04 10.32
C VAL A 90 11.46 11.74 11.76
N ARG A 91 10.17 11.79 12.09
CA ARG A 91 9.70 11.68 13.48
C ARG A 91 8.49 10.79 13.59
N GLN A 92 8.46 9.99 14.65
CA GLN A 92 7.25 9.30 15.07
C GLN A 92 6.31 10.29 15.76
N LEU A 93 5.02 10.24 15.44
CA LEU A 93 4.02 11.06 16.14
C LEU A 93 3.62 10.35 17.44
N GLY A 94 4.13 10.86 18.57
CA GLY A 94 4.00 10.19 19.86
C GLY A 94 4.65 8.81 19.82
N PHE A 95 3.92 7.80 20.30
CA PHE A 95 4.29 6.39 20.15
C PHE A 95 3.25 5.63 19.31
N ASP A 96 2.60 6.31 18.38
CA ASP A 96 1.61 5.69 17.48
C ASP A 96 2.29 5.13 16.22
N ARG A 97 1.53 4.37 15.43
CA ARG A 97 1.98 3.79 14.16
C ARG A 97 1.93 4.79 13.01
N VAL A 98 2.49 5.99 13.22
CA VAL A 98 2.52 7.08 12.25
C VAL A 98 3.90 7.72 12.21
N LEU A 99 4.52 7.75 11.02
CA LEU A 99 5.74 8.53 10.77
C LEU A 99 5.43 9.81 10.00
N GLY A 100 5.96 10.92 10.48
CA GLY A 100 5.98 12.21 9.80
C GLY A 100 7.35 12.49 9.19
N PHE A 101 7.36 12.88 7.93
CA PHE A 101 8.54 13.34 7.20
C PHE A 101 8.39 14.83 6.93
N ASP A 102 9.31 15.63 7.46
CA ASP A 102 9.27 17.08 7.33
C ASP A 102 10.18 17.51 6.19
N PHE A 103 9.66 18.28 5.24
CA PHE A 103 10.37 18.69 4.04
C PHE A 103 10.42 20.21 3.91
N ASP A 104 11.60 20.71 3.59
CA ASP A 104 11.86 22.11 3.29
C ASP A 104 12.07 22.30 1.79
N THR A 105 11.43 23.32 1.23
CA THR A 105 11.44 23.61 -0.21
C THR A 105 11.50 25.11 -0.43
N LYS A 106 11.86 25.52 -1.65
CA LYS A 106 11.79 26.93 -2.07
C LYS A 106 10.37 27.54 -2.01
N HIS A 107 9.33 26.73 -1.84
CA HIS A 107 7.93 27.14 -1.82
C HIS A 107 7.30 27.01 -0.43
N GLY A 108 8.09 26.72 0.61
CA GLY A 108 7.62 26.51 1.97
C GLY A 108 7.82 25.07 2.45
N THR A 109 7.34 24.83 3.66
CA THR A 109 7.45 23.54 4.35
C THR A 109 6.26 22.64 4.02
N TYR A 110 6.52 21.34 3.88
CA TYR A 110 5.50 20.32 3.67
C TYR A 110 5.75 19.14 4.60
N HIS A 111 4.68 18.46 5.01
CA HIS A 111 4.79 17.24 5.82
C HIS A 111 4.12 16.08 5.11
N LEU A 112 4.80 14.93 5.07
CA LEU A 112 4.24 13.67 4.60
C LEU A 112 4.04 12.74 5.79
N TYR A 113 2.79 12.40 6.09
CA TYR A 113 2.44 11.46 7.14
C TYR A 113 2.16 10.08 6.55
N VAL A 114 2.71 9.03 7.15
CA VAL A 114 2.54 7.64 6.73
C VAL A 114 2.00 6.83 7.90
N GLU A 115 0.78 6.36 7.77
CA GLU A 115 0.09 5.58 8.79
C GLU A 115 0.23 4.08 8.49
N VAL A 116 0.74 3.31 9.47
CA VAL A 116 1.18 1.92 9.33
C VAL A 116 0.31 0.98 10.19
N PHE A 117 -0.99 1.07 10.00
CA PHE A 117 -2.00 0.14 10.52
C PHE A 117 -2.98 -0.23 9.41
N ARG A 118 -3.82 -1.26 9.60
CA ARG A 118 -4.68 -1.87 8.56
C ARG A 118 -5.35 -0.89 7.59
N ASP A 119 -5.98 0.16 8.11
CA ASP A 119 -6.67 1.20 7.31
C ASP A 119 -5.86 2.49 7.16
N GLY A 120 -4.54 2.39 7.27
CA GLY A 120 -3.59 3.49 7.18
C GLY A 120 -3.49 4.07 5.78
N ASN A 121 -2.95 5.28 5.75
CA ASN A 121 -2.94 6.17 4.61
C ASN A 121 -1.59 6.89 4.49
N ILE A 122 -1.37 7.55 3.35
CA ILE A 122 -0.23 8.42 3.11
C ILE A 122 -0.78 9.82 2.80
N ILE A 123 -0.42 10.82 3.59
CA ILE A 123 -1.05 12.13 3.57
C ILE A 123 0.01 13.21 3.38
N LEU A 124 -0.10 14.00 2.31
CA LEU A 124 0.70 15.21 2.12
C LEU A 124 -0.06 16.41 2.66
N THR A 125 0.60 17.21 3.49
CA THR A 125 0.09 18.44 4.09
C THR A 125 1.03 19.63 3.83
N ASP A 126 0.50 20.84 3.90
CA ASP A 126 1.30 22.07 3.93
C ASP A 126 1.83 22.37 5.35
N GLN A 127 2.54 23.49 5.48
CA GLN A 127 3.13 23.97 6.73
C GLN A 127 2.13 24.18 7.88
N ASP A 128 0.85 24.43 7.57
CA ASP A 128 -0.21 24.66 8.56
C ASP A 128 -0.95 23.34 8.89
N GLY A 129 -0.45 22.22 8.35
CA GLY A 129 -1.05 20.89 8.52
C GLY A 129 -2.31 20.68 7.68
N VAL A 130 -2.62 21.56 6.73
CA VAL A 130 -3.78 21.40 5.85
C VAL A 130 -3.44 20.35 4.79
N ILE A 131 -4.33 19.37 4.64
CA ILE A 131 -4.17 18.27 3.70
C ILE A 131 -4.20 18.82 2.27
N ILE A 132 -3.06 18.73 1.59
CA ILE A 132 -2.95 18.99 0.16
C ILE A 132 -3.61 17.84 -0.61
N GLN A 133 -3.26 16.62 -0.24
CA GLN A 133 -3.80 15.41 -0.85
C GLN A 133 -3.53 14.20 0.06
N PRO A 134 -4.55 13.38 0.38
CA PRO A 134 -4.34 12.03 0.87
C PRO A 134 -4.24 11.03 -0.30
N LEU A 135 -3.55 9.91 -0.09
CA LEU A 135 -3.48 8.81 -1.04
C LEU A 135 -4.88 8.25 -1.31
N THR A 136 -5.64 8.01 -0.24
CA THR A 136 -7.06 7.61 -0.30
C THR A 136 -7.91 8.60 0.50
N HIS A 137 -9.04 9.04 -0.06
CA HIS A 137 -10.01 9.81 0.72
C HIS A 137 -10.75 8.89 1.68
N ALA A 138 -10.81 9.24 2.95
CA ALA A 138 -11.43 8.41 3.97
C ALA A 138 -12.11 9.26 5.05
N SER A 139 -13.16 8.70 5.66
CA SER A 139 -13.80 9.27 6.84
C SER A 139 -13.89 8.19 7.89
N TYR A 140 -13.33 8.46 9.07
CA TYR A 140 -13.36 7.58 10.22
C TYR A 140 -14.20 8.21 11.32
N ALA A 141 -14.51 7.45 12.38
CA ALA A 141 -15.10 8.01 13.58
C ALA A 141 -14.14 9.04 14.19
N GLY A 142 -14.48 10.33 14.09
CA GLY A 142 -13.71 11.43 14.69
C GLY A 142 -12.65 12.10 13.81
N ARG A 143 -12.39 11.62 12.57
CA ARG A 143 -11.46 12.31 11.64
C ARG A 143 -11.80 12.10 10.17
N THR A 144 -11.54 13.12 9.36
CA THR A 144 -11.78 13.11 7.90
C THR A 144 -10.49 13.40 7.15
N LEU A 145 -10.10 12.51 6.24
CA LEU A 145 -8.95 12.66 5.36
C LEU A 145 -9.42 13.11 3.98
N LYS A 146 -9.45 14.43 3.78
CA LYS A 146 -9.84 15.06 2.52
C LYS A 146 -9.00 16.31 2.27
N LYS A 147 -8.75 16.61 1.00
CA LYS A 147 -8.08 17.85 0.59
C LYS A 147 -8.76 19.08 1.20
N GLY A 148 -7.96 19.99 1.76
CA GLY A 148 -8.39 21.24 2.38
C GLY A 148 -8.80 21.13 3.85
N VAL A 149 -8.74 19.94 4.45
CA VAL A 149 -9.00 19.72 5.88
C VAL A 149 -7.67 19.68 6.63
N VAL A 150 -7.61 20.21 7.86
CA VAL A 150 -6.42 20.07 8.72
C VAL A 150 -6.25 18.60 9.10
N TYR A 151 -5.05 18.06 8.90
CA TYR A 151 -4.73 16.69 9.26
C TYR A 151 -4.81 16.50 10.78
N GLN A 152 -5.53 15.47 11.19
CA GLN A 152 -5.55 15.00 12.56
C GLN A 152 -5.02 13.56 12.59
N PRO A 153 -3.93 13.29 13.32
CA PRO A 153 -3.48 11.92 13.53
C PRO A 153 -4.54 11.11 14.27
N PRO A 154 -4.42 9.77 14.32
CA PRO A 154 -5.26 8.97 15.20
C PRO A 154 -5.19 9.49 16.65
N PRO A 155 -6.21 9.22 17.48
CA PRO A 155 -6.23 9.66 18.87
C PRO A 155 -4.91 9.32 19.57
N ALA A 156 -4.28 10.33 20.17
CA ALA A 156 -3.01 10.15 20.84
C ALA A 156 -3.16 9.09 21.93
N ALA A 157 -2.39 8.02 21.80
CA ALA A 157 -2.24 7.01 22.84
C ALA A 157 -1.10 7.43 23.78
N MET A 158 -1.08 6.83 24.96
CA MET A 158 -0.03 7.07 25.96
C MET A 158 1.34 6.70 25.39
N ASP A 159 2.36 7.52 25.65
CA ASP A 159 3.73 7.22 25.24
C ASP A 159 4.40 6.33 26.30
N PRO A 160 4.86 5.11 25.94
CA PRO A 160 5.55 4.22 26.87
C PRO A 160 6.79 4.82 27.53
N HIS A 161 7.47 5.77 26.89
CA HIS A 161 8.64 6.43 27.47
C HIS A 161 8.28 7.41 28.59
N GLN A 162 7.01 7.83 28.67
CA GLN A 162 6.50 8.75 29.69
C GLN A 162 5.83 8.03 30.86
N LEU A 163 5.81 6.69 30.85
CA LEU A 163 5.22 5.85 31.90
C LEU A 163 6.17 5.72 33.09
N ASP A 164 6.08 6.68 34.01
CA ASP A 164 6.69 6.56 35.33
C ASP A 164 5.87 5.66 36.26
N LYS A 165 6.44 5.36 37.44
CA LYS A 165 5.81 4.48 38.44
C LYS A 165 4.47 5.03 38.94
N ALA A 166 4.36 6.35 39.08
CA ALA A 166 3.12 6.99 39.54
C ALA A 166 1.99 6.83 38.51
N THR A 167 2.31 7.08 37.24
CA THR A 167 1.39 6.93 36.11
C THR A 167 0.96 5.48 35.93
N LEU A 168 1.89 4.53 36.05
CA LEU A 168 1.57 3.10 36.01
C LEU A 168 0.67 2.68 37.17
N SER A 169 0.93 3.18 38.39
CA SER A 169 0.09 2.89 39.55
C SER A 169 -1.34 3.41 39.38
N GLU A 170 -1.49 4.64 38.89
CA GLU A 170 -2.81 5.20 38.55
C GLU A 170 -3.51 4.38 37.46
N LEU A 171 -2.78 4.02 36.40
CA LEU A 171 -3.27 3.21 35.31
C LEU A 171 -3.78 1.85 35.79
N PHE A 172 -3.04 1.21 36.70
CA PHE A 172 -3.38 -0.12 37.23
C PHE A 172 -4.60 -0.04 38.14
N SER A 173 -4.70 0.99 38.98
CA SER A 173 -5.84 1.19 39.87
C SER A 173 -7.17 1.40 39.12
N THR A 174 -7.12 2.03 37.94
CA THR A 174 -8.30 2.39 37.14
C THR A 174 -8.67 1.35 36.08
N SER A 175 -7.89 0.27 35.93
CA SER A 175 -8.11 -0.71 34.87
C SER A 175 -8.87 -1.94 35.33
N ASP A 176 -10.02 -2.21 34.74
CA ASP A 176 -10.84 -3.39 34.97
C ASP A 176 -10.42 -4.62 34.15
N ARG A 177 -9.33 -4.50 33.38
CA ARG A 177 -8.83 -5.54 32.46
C ARG A 177 -7.66 -6.30 33.08
N ASP A 178 -7.29 -7.42 32.46
CA ASP A 178 -6.05 -8.11 32.76
C ASP A 178 -4.81 -7.26 32.43
N LEU A 179 -3.66 -7.65 33.00
CA LEU A 179 -2.41 -6.90 32.89
C LEU A 179 -1.99 -6.69 31.43
N VAL A 180 -2.00 -7.75 30.61
CA VAL A 180 -1.57 -7.66 29.20
C VAL A 180 -2.50 -6.79 28.36
N SER A 181 -3.81 -6.82 28.61
CA SER A 181 -4.79 -5.98 27.91
C SER A 181 -4.69 -4.53 28.36
N THR A 182 -4.39 -4.28 29.63
CA THR A 182 -4.14 -2.93 30.14
C THR A 182 -2.88 -2.34 29.51
N LEU A 183 -1.77 -3.09 29.54
CA LEU A 183 -0.50 -2.67 28.96
C LEU A 183 -0.58 -2.53 27.43
N GLY A 184 -1.23 -3.48 26.76
CA GLY A 184 -1.36 -3.47 25.31
C GLY A 184 -2.26 -2.34 24.80
N GLY A 185 -3.38 -2.09 25.49
CA GLY A 185 -4.39 -1.11 25.06
C GLY A 185 -4.16 0.29 25.61
N LYS A 186 -4.06 0.43 26.94
CA LYS A 186 -3.98 1.74 27.59
C LYS A 186 -2.55 2.29 27.64
N ALA A 187 -1.56 1.43 27.87
CA ALA A 187 -0.14 1.80 27.83
C ALA A 187 0.47 1.76 26.41
N ASN A 188 -0.34 1.49 25.37
CA ASN A 188 0.04 1.56 23.96
C ASN A 188 1.23 0.65 23.54
N LEU A 189 1.45 -0.46 24.24
CA LEU A 189 2.51 -1.41 23.87
C LEU A 189 2.09 -2.35 22.72
N GLY A 190 0.79 -2.53 22.53
CA GLY A 190 0.25 -3.62 21.73
C GLY A 190 0.46 -4.99 22.39
N GLY A 191 -0.27 -6.00 21.93
CA GLY A 191 -0.29 -7.32 22.59
C GLY A 191 1.08 -8.00 22.66
N THR A 192 1.90 -7.93 21.61
CA THR A 192 3.21 -8.59 21.57
C THR A 192 4.19 -8.02 22.59
N HIS A 193 4.34 -6.68 22.66
CA HIS A 193 5.25 -6.07 23.62
C HIS A 193 4.68 -6.08 25.04
N ALA A 194 3.36 -6.03 25.20
CA ALA A 194 2.74 -6.20 26.51
C ALA A 194 3.04 -7.59 27.10
N ASN A 195 2.94 -8.66 26.31
CA ASN A 195 3.36 -10.00 26.76
C ASN A 195 4.85 -10.03 27.09
N ALA A 196 5.70 -9.44 26.25
CA ALA A 196 7.13 -9.37 26.52
C ALA A 196 7.45 -8.66 27.85
N VAL A 197 6.72 -7.60 28.21
CA VAL A 197 6.87 -6.93 29.50
C VAL A 197 6.41 -7.82 30.65
N CYS A 198 5.29 -8.54 30.52
CA CYS A 198 4.85 -9.51 31.53
C CYS A 198 5.88 -10.62 31.74
N ASP A 199 6.41 -11.20 30.65
CA ASP A 199 7.41 -12.26 30.68
C ASP A 199 8.72 -11.79 31.34
N LEU A 200 9.20 -10.59 30.98
CA LEU A 200 10.40 -9.99 31.59
C LEU A 200 10.22 -9.65 33.07
N ALA A 201 9.00 -9.31 33.49
CA ALA A 201 8.64 -9.08 34.89
C ALA A 201 8.37 -10.39 35.66
N GLY A 202 8.28 -11.55 34.99
CA GLY A 202 7.91 -12.81 35.62
C GLY A 202 6.46 -12.86 36.09
N LEU A 203 5.55 -12.18 35.38
CA LEU A 203 4.13 -12.04 35.74
C LEU A 203 3.22 -12.74 34.74
N GLU A 204 2.12 -13.31 35.23
CA GLU A 204 1.11 -13.95 34.39
C GLU A 204 0.35 -12.91 33.55
N PRO A 205 0.28 -13.03 32.21
CA PRO A 205 -0.35 -12.02 31.35
C PRO A 205 -1.81 -11.72 31.69
N ASN A 206 -2.56 -12.73 32.13
CA ASN A 206 -3.99 -12.65 32.42
C ASN A 206 -4.31 -12.30 33.89
N MET A 207 -3.31 -11.97 34.71
CA MET A 207 -3.54 -11.58 36.09
C MET A 207 -4.33 -10.26 36.20
N ALA A 208 -4.98 -10.05 37.35
CA ALA A 208 -5.63 -8.79 37.64
C ALA A 208 -4.59 -7.65 37.67
N THR A 209 -4.83 -6.58 36.89
CA THR A 209 -3.87 -5.48 36.77
C THR A 209 -3.56 -4.84 38.14
N GLN A 210 -4.54 -4.76 39.04
CA GLN A 210 -4.38 -4.20 40.38
C GLN A 210 -3.43 -4.99 41.28
N GLU A 211 -3.24 -6.28 41.00
CA GLU A 211 -2.36 -7.17 41.78
C GLU A 211 -0.92 -7.13 41.26
N ALA A 212 -0.70 -6.53 40.08
CA ALA A 212 0.61 -6.51 39.45
C ALA A 212 1.56 -5.55 40.19
N PRO A 213 2.78 -5.99 40.55
CA PRO A 213 3.79 -5.13 41.13
C PRO A 213 4.26 -4.09 40.11
N VAL A 214 3.91 -2.83 40.37
CA VAL A 214 4.22 -1.68 39.49
C VAL A 214 5.72 -1.53 39.27
N GLU A 215 6.54 -1.84 40.28
CA GLU A 215 8.00 -1.76 40.19
C GLU A 215 8.55 -2.71 39.12
N ASP A 216 8.16 -3.99 39.18
CA ASP A 216 8.67 -5.02 38.28
C ASP A 216 8.25 -4.74 36.83
N VAL A 217 7.00 -4.31 36.63
CA VAL A 217 6.51 -3.90 35.31
C VAL A 217 7.25 -2.67 34.79
N HIS A 218 7.51 -1.67 35.64
CA HIS A 218 8.25 -0.48 35.25
C HIS A 218 9.70 -0.81 34.85
N VAL A 219 10.38 -1.66 35.63
CA VAL A 219 11.75 -2.11 35.32
C VAL A 219 11.79 -2.91 34.02
N ALA A 220 10.85 -3.84 33.81
CA ALA A 220 10.74 -4.61 32.58
C ALA A 220 10.48 -3.71 31.35
N LEU A 221 9.58 -2.73 31.48
CA LEU A 221 9.30 -1.75 30.43
C LEU A 221 10.54 -0.91 30.10
N GLN A 222 11.22 -0.36 31.11
CA GLN A 222 12.43 0.43 30.92
C GLN A 222 13.55 -0.39 30.26
N THR A 223 13.71 -1.65 30.65
CA THR A 223 14.68 -2.57 30.02
C THR A 223 14.39 -2.73 28.53
N LEU A 224 13.12 -2.96 28.16
CA LEU A 224 12.71 -3.11 26.76
C LEU A 224 12.93 -1.82 25.95
N LEU A 225 12.59 -0.65 26.52
CA LEU A 225 12.77 0.65 25.87
C LEU A 225 14.25 1.04 25.71
N SER A 226 15.09 0.75 26.71
CA SER A 226 16.53 1.02 26.65
C SER A 226 17.22 0.13 25.61
N ASN A 227 16.86 -1.15 25.55
CA ASN A 227 17.38 -2.06 24.52
C ASN A 227 17.10 -1.53 23.10
N LEU A 228 15.89 -1.00 22.86
CA LEU A 228 15.54 -0.39 21.58
C LEU A 228 16.44 0.81 21.22
N ALA A 229 16.82 1.62 22.21
CA ALA A 229 17.61 2.82 22.00
C ALA A 229 19.11 2.52 21.81
N GLU A 230 19.63 1.46 22.46
CA GLU A 230 21.06 1.17 22.53
C GLU A 230 21.55 0.21 21.43
N THR A 231 20.68 -0.62 20.85
CA THR A 231 21.07 -1.60 19.82
C THR A 231 20.42 -1.29 18.47
N PRO A 232 20.97 -0.36 17.66
CA PRO A 232 20.47 -0.11 16.31
C PRO A 232 20.89 -1.26 15.40
N GLN A 233 20.02 -2.26 15.28
CA GLN A 233 20.17 -3.39 14.36
C GLN A 233 18.81 -3.89 13.90
N GLY A 234 18.79 -4.62 12.78
CA GLY A 234 17.62 -5.34 12.31
C GLY A 234 17.80 -6.83 12.49
N ILE A 235 16.83 -7.50 13.09
CA ILE A 235 16.86 -8.95 13.28
C ILE A 235 15.72 -9.56 12.47
N LEU A 236 16.06 -10.45 11.56
CA LEU A 236 15.11 -11.24 10.79
C LEU A 236 14.97 -12.62 11.42
N LEU A 237 13.78 -12.90 11.95
CA LEU A 237 13.46 -14.13 12.67
C LEU A 237 12.86 -15.17 11.73
N MET A 238 13.45 -16.36 11.76
CA MET A 238 13.06 -17.51 10.95
C MET A 238 12.55 -18.64 11.85
N LYS A 239 11.45 -19.27 11.42
CA LYS A 239 10.87 -20.39 12.17
C LYS A 239 11.58 -21.69 11.78
N PRO A 240 12.14 -22.44 12.75
CA PRO A 240 12.66 -23.77 12.46
C PRO A 240 11.54 -24.70 12.01
N THR A 241 11.89 -25.67 11.17
CA THR A 241 11.01 -26.75 10.69
C THR A 241 11.63 -28.09 11.05
N GLU A 242 10.89 -29.20 10.86
CA GLU A 242 11.44 -30.56 11.07
C GLU A 242 12.68 -30.83 10.20
N GLU A 243 12.76 -30.19 9.04
CA GLU A 243 13.86 -30.34 8.08
C GLU A 243 15.04 -29.40 8.36
N LYS A 244 14.78 -28.22 8.95
CA LYS A 244 15.79 -27.18 9.19
C LYS A 244 15.69 -26.66 10.62
N ASP A 245 16.63 -27.09 11.45
CA ASP A 245 16.81 -26.58 12.80
C ASP A 245 17.39 -25.16 12.81
N VAL A 246 17.51 -24.59 14.02
CA VAL A 246 18.01 -23.22 14.19
C VAL A 246 19.44 -23.05 13.64
N PRO A 247 20.44 -23.86 14.03
CA PRO A 247 21.80 -23.72 13.51
C PRO A 247 21.90 -23.87 11.99
N HIS A 248 21.06 -24.72 11.38
CA HIS A 248 21.02 -24.87 9.94
C HIS A 248 20.54 -23.59 9.25
N LEU A 249 19.41 -23.03 9.69
CA LEU A 249 18.84 -21.81 9.11
C LEU A 249 19.81 -20.62 9.23
N GLU A 250 20.45 -20.47 10.38
CA GLU A 250 21.41 -19.37 10.61
C GLU A 250 22.66 -19.51 9.74
N ARG A 251 23.19 -20.73 9.61
CA ARG A 251 24.35 -21.00 8.76
C ARG A 251 24.05 -20.76 7.29
N GLU A 252 22.88 -21.20 6.82
CA GLU A 252 22.44 -20.97 5.45
C GLU A 252 22.24 -19.47 5.19
N ALA A 253 21.56 -18.76 6.08
CA ALA A 253 21.35 -17.32 5.98
C ALA A 253 22.68 -16.54 5.93
N ALA A 254 23.64 -16.89 6.78
CA ALA A 254 24.96 -16.24 6.83
C ALA A 254 25.81 -16.51 5.59
N GLY A 255 25.64 -17.67 4.93
CA GLY A 255 26.36 -18.04 3.72
C GLY A 255 25.78 -17.46 2.42
N MET A 256 24.63 -16.79 2.48
CA MET A 256 23.92 -16.32 1.29
C MET A 256 24.31 -14.90 0.88
N GLU A 257 24.71 -14.74 -0.38
CA GLU A 257 24.90 -13.44 -1.00
C GLU A 257 23.57 -12.72 -1.27
N ALA A 258 23.62 -11.38 -1.36
CA ALA A 258 22.46 -10.55 -1.66
C ALA A 258 21.93 -10.74 -3.09
N ASN A 259 21.12 -11.77 -3.30
CA ASN A 259 20.56 -12.13 -4.60
C ASN A 259 19.16 -12.76 -4.49
N ALA A 260 18.58 -13.12 -5.63
CA ALA A 260 17.23 -13.70 -5.72
C ALA A 260 17.08 -15.09 -5.05
N LEU A 261 18.17 -15.80 -4.73
CA LEU A 261 18.10 -17.03 -3.94
C LEU A 261 17.91 -16.71 -2.46
N ARG A 262 18.67 -15.75 -1.94
CA ARG A 262 18.51 -15.25 -0.57
C ARG A 262 17.12 -14.70 -0.32
N ASP A 263 16.60 -13.93 -1.27
CA ASP A 263 15.26 -13.36 -1.16
C ASP A 263 14.18 -14.43 -1.05
N ARG A 264 14.26 -15.49 -1.88
CA ARG A 264 13.33 -16.63 -1.83
C ARG A 264 13.46 -17.41 -0.52
N PHE A 265 14.68 -17.60 -0.04
CA PHE A 265 14.92 -18.24 1.24
C PHE A 265 14.26 -17.47 2.40
N PHE A 266 14.48 -16.16 2.48
CA PHE A 266 13.83 -15.35 3.52
C PHE A 266 12.32 -15.24 3.33
N GLU A 267 11.81 -15.17 2.11
CA GLU A 267 10.37 -15.19 1.85
C GLU A 267 9.71 -16.47 2.39
N GLN A 268 10.39 -17.61 2.25
CA GLN A 268 9.90 -18.92 2.68
C GLN A 268 10.02 -19.14 4.20
N HIS A 269 11.16 -18.74 4.80
CA HIS A 269 11.49 -19.12 6.18
C HIS A 269 11.31 -18.00 7.20
N ALA A 270 11.43 -16.73 6.79
CA ALA A 270 11.34 -15.62 7.72
C ALA A 270 9.88 -15.29 8.05
N SER A 271 9.65 -14.96 9.32
CA SER A 271 8.32 -14.77 9.88
C SER A 271 8.09 -13.39 10.48
N GLU A 272 9.17 -12.70 10.86
CA GLU A 272 9.17 -11.38 11.48
C GLU A 272 10.52 -10.68 11.28
N ALA A 273 10.49 -9.38 11.02
CA ALA A 273 11.63 -8.49 11.22
C ALA A 273 11.35 -7.61 12.45
N THR A 274 12.33 -7.46 13.33
CA THR A 274 12.22 -6.75 14.61
C THR A 274 13.52 -5.99 14.93
N PRO A 275 13.46 -4.81 15.58
CA PRO A 275 14.67 -4.12 16.05
C PRO A 275 15.25 -4.76 17.33
N THR A 276 14.43 -5.46 18.11
CA THR A 276 14.80 -6.01 19.41
C THR A 276 14.24 -7.41 19.59
N LEU A 277 14.98 -8.27 20.28
CA LEU A 277 14.51 -9.60 20.67
C LEU A 277 13.54 -9.50 21.85
N LEU A 278 12.46 -10.26 21.78
CA LEU A 278 11.47 -10.42 22.83
C LEU A 278 11.53 -11.85 23.39
N PRO A 279 11.06 -12.11 24.62
CA PRO A 279 10.99 -13.46 25.17
C PRO A 279 10.25 -14.47 24.27
N SER A 280 9.18 -14.02 23.58
CA SER A 280 8.46 -14.83 22.59
C SER A 280 9.29 -15.27 21.37
N HIS A 281 10.52 -14.75 21.22
CA HIS A 281 11.43 -15.10 20.14
C HIS A 281 12.40 -16.22 20.51
N GLU A 282 12.33 -16.74 21.73
CA GLU A 282 13.13 -17.89 22.16
C GLU A 282 12.96 -19.08 21.21
N GLY A 283 14.08 -19.69 20.81
CA GLY A 283 14.12 -20.82 19.89
C GLY A 283 13.89 -20.48 18.41
N MET A 284 13.80 -19.20 18.02
CA MET A 284 13.80 -18.80 16.61
C MET A 284 15.22 -18.58 16.08
N ALA A 285 15.44 -18.94 14.81
CA ALA A 285 16.68 -18.68 14.10
C ALA A 285 16.78 -17.22 13.67
N GLN A 286 17.99 -16.67 13.66
CA GLN A 286 18.21 -15.23 13.48
C GLN A 286 19.15 -14.92 12.32
N ALA A 287 18.80 -13.90 11.53
CA ALA A 287 19.71 -13.25 10.62
C ALA A 287 19.82 -11.77 11.02
N ILE A 288 21.04 -11.32 11.33
CA ILE A 288 21.32 -9.97 11.84
C ILE A 288 21.72 -9.05 10.68
N PHE A 289 21.14 -7.86 10.66
CA PHE A 289 21.39 -6.81 9.70
C PHE A 289 21.80 -5.51 10.44
N PRO A 290 22.61 -4.65 9.81
CA PRO A 290 22.98 -3.35 10.39
C PRO A 290 21.79 -2.46 10.77
N THR A 291 20.68 -2.57 10.05
CA THR A 291 19.47 -1.76 10.27
C THR A 291 18.21 -2.61 10.12
N LEU A 292 17.13 -2.21 10.79
CA LEU A 292 15.80 -2.77 10.60
C LEU A 292 15.33 -2.59 9.16
N CYS A 293 15.64 -1.44 8.54
CA CYS A 293 15.35 -1.21 7.13
C CYS A 293 15.95 -2.30 6.21
N GLU A 294 17.20 -2.69 6.45
CA GLU A 294 17.87 -3.76 5.69
C GLU A 294 17.25 -5.13 5.93
N ALA A 295 16.92 -5.48 7.18
CA ALA A 295 16.23 -6.72 7.49
C ALA A 295 14.86 -6.81 6.77
N VAL A 296 14.13 -5.69 6.72
CA VAL A 296 12.84 -5.60 6.02
C VAL A 296 13.03 -5.68 4.49
N ASP A 297 14.04 -5.06 3.92
CA ASP A 297 14.34 -5.17 2.48
C ASP A 297 14.79 -6.58 2.08
N ALA A 298 15.58 -7.26 2.92
CA ALA A 298 15.98 -8.64 2.71
C ALA A 298 14.77 -9.59 2.66
N TRP A 299 13.76 -9.33 3.49
CA TRP A 299 12.56 -10.17 3.56
C TRP A 299 11.46 -9.80 2.56
N LYS A 300 11.23 -8.49 2.34
CA LYS A 300 10.06 -7.98 1.60
C LYS A 300 10.42 -7.12 0.40
N GLY A 301 11.69 -6.77 0.23
CA GLY A 301 12.17 -5.91 -0.84
C GLY A 301 11.90 -6.49 -2.22
N ALA A 302 12.13 -7.79 -2.43
CA ALA A 302 11.85 -8.46 -3.71
C ALA A 302 10.36 -8.41 -4.07
N HIS A 303 9.49 -8.74 -3.11
CA HIS A 303 8.05 -8.58 -3.27
C HIS A 303 7.71 -7.13 -3.63
N ASP A 304 8.09 -6.15 -2.83
CA ASP A 304 7.69 -4.76 -3.07
C ASP A 304 8.36 -4.13 -4.32
N ALA A 305 9.48 -4.68 -4.81
CA ALA A 305 10.08 -4.26 -6.07
C ALA A 305 9.25 -4.73 -7.28
N GLY A 306 8.64 -5.93 -7.19
CA GLY A 306 7.71 -6.46 -8.18
C GLY A 306 6.32 -5.81 -8.21
N ALA A 307 6.11 -4.70 -7.50
CA ALA A 307 4.79 -4.12 -7.29
C ALA A 307 4.11 -3.58 -8.56
N LEU A 308 4.88 -3.09 -9.54
CA LEU A 308 4.31 -2.70 -10.83
C LEU A 308 3.75 -3.90 -11.60
N ALA A 309 4.50 -5.00 -11.65
CA ALA A 309 4.05 -6.23 -12.30
C ALA A 309 2.78 -6.78 -11.63
N ARG A 310 2.68 -6.71 -10.30
CA ARG A 310 1.43 -7.04 -9.57
C ARG A 310 0.26 -6.17 -10.00
N ARG A 311 0.44 -4.85 -10.02
CA ARG A 311 -0.60 -3.92 -10.45
C ARG A 311 -1.09 -4.20 -11.87
N GLU A 312 -0.18 -4.55 -12.76
CA GLU A 312 -0.51 -4.90 -14.15
C GLU A 312 -1.27 -6.23 -14.22
N ALA A 313 -0.86 -7.24 -13.45
CA ALA A 313 -1.56 -8.52 -13.34
C ALA A 313 -2.99 -8.36 -12.79
N GLU A 314 -3.17 -7.59 -11.72
CA GLU A 314 -4.50 -7.31 -11.13
C GLU A 314 -5.40 -6.55 -12.10
N LYS A 315 -4.88 -5.56 -12.82
CA LYS A 315 -5.65 -4.86 -13.87
C LYS A 315 -6.09 -5.81 -14.97
N LEU A 316 -5.22 -6.76 -15.34
CA LEU A 316 -5.52 -7.75 -16.36
C LEU A 316 -6.61 -8.71 -15.89
N ASP A 317 -6.55 -9.15 -14.63
CA ASP A 317 -7.57 -10.01 -14.01
C ASP A 317 -8.92 -9.28 -13.86
N ILE A 318 -8.94 -8.02 -13.43
CA ILE A 318 -10.18 -7.21 -13.39
C ILE A 318 -10.78 -7.04 -14.79
N ALA A 319 -9.95 -6.81 -15.81
CA ALA A 319 -10.41 -6.68 -17.18
C ALA A 319 -10.87 -8.01 -17.80
N ALA A 320 -10.41 -9.15 -17.27
CA ALA A 320 -10.72 -10.49 -17.77
C ALA A 320 -10.58 -11.57 -16.68
N PRO A 321 -11.56 -11.68 -15.75
CA PRO A 321 -11.44 -12.55 -14.57
C PRO A 321 -11.23 -14.01 -14.96
N GLY A 322 -10.20 -14.65 -14.41
CA GLY A 322 -9.90 -16.07 -14.66
C GLY A 322 -9.26 -16.37 -16.02
N ARG A 323 -8.91 -15.34 -16.81
CA ARG A 323 -8.05 -15.49 -17.98
C ARG A 323 -6.65 -15.08 -17.57
N GLY A 324 -5.80 -16.06 -17.25
CA GLY A 324 -4.37 -15.85 -17.05
C GLY A 324 -3.70 -15.20 -18.27
N HIS A 325 -2.37 -15.14 -18.28
CA HIS A 325 -1.60 -14.57 -19.41
C HIS A 325 -2.09 -15.15 -20.76
N SER A 326 -2.86 -14.38 -21.52
CA SER A 326 -3.31 -14.82 -22.83
C SER A 326 -2.11 -14.71 -23.77
N THR A 327 -1.60 -15.86 -24.19
CA THR A 327 -0.47 -15.92 -25.13
C THR A 327 -0.84 -15.23 -26.44
N ASP A 328 0.15 -14.76 -27.22
CA ASP A 328 -0.10 -14.14 -28.51
C ASP A 328 -0.93 -15.04 -29.45
N VAL A 329 -0.80 -16.36 -29.29
CA VAL A 329 -1.58 -17.38 -30.01
C VAL A 329 -3.07 -17.27 -29.69
N GLU A 330 -3.44 -17.25 -28.41
CA GLU A 330 -4.85 -17.13 -27.99
C GLU A 330 -5.48 -15.81 -28.44
N ARG A 331 -4.69 -14.73 -28.45
CA ARG A 331 -5.13 -13.43 -28.96
C ARG A 331 -5.44 -13.47 -30.45
N LEU A 332 -4.60 -14.14 -31.24
CA LEU A 332 -4.78 -14.30 -32.67
C LEU A 332 -5.95 -15.23 -33.00
N GLU A 333 -6.15 -16.31 -32.25
CA GLU A 333 -7.30 -17.20 -32.40
C GLU A 333 -8.63 -16.50 -32.14
N ARG A 334 -8.71 -15.67 -31.09
CA ARG A 334 -9.91 -14.85 -30.83
C ARG A 334 -10.18 -13.86 -31.95
N ARG A 335 -9.13 -13.23 -32.50
CA ARG A 335 -9.25 -12.31 -33.63
C ARG A 335 -9.75 -13.05 -34.88
N LYS A 336 -9.27 -14.26 -35.13
CA LYS A 336 -9.74 -15.12 -36.23
C LYS A 336 -11.23 -15.44 -36.08
N VAL A 337 -11.67 -15.91 -34.92
CA VAL A 337 -13.08 -16.24 -34.64
C VAL A 337 -13.99 -15.02 -34.81
N GLN A 338 -13.53 -13.84 -34.35
CA GLN A 338 -14.29 -12.60 -34.52
C GLN A 338 -14.40 -12.17 -35.99
N GLN A 339 -13.34 -12.34 -36.78
CA GLN A 339 -13.33 -12.07 -38.21
C GLN A 339 -14.23 -13.05 -38.98
N GLU A 340 -14.22 -14.34 -38.65
CA GLU A 340 -15.09 -15.35 -39.24
C GLU A 340 -16.58 -15.02 -38.99
N LYS A 341 -16.94 -14.65 -37.75
CA LYS A 341 -18.31 -14.23 -37.42
C LYS A 341 -18.72 -12.95 -38.16
N ALA A 342 -17.80 -12.00 -38.31
CA ALA A 342 -18.06 -10.78 -39.08
C ALA A 342 -18.29 -11.08 -40.57
N LEU A 343 -17.47 -11.96 -41.16
CA LEU A 343 -17.62 -12.42 -42.54
C LEU A 343 -18.98 -13.08 -42.76
N GLU A 344 -19.41 -13.96 -41.86
CA GLU A 344 -20.73 -14.59 -41.95
C GLU A 344 -21.87 -13.55 -41.92
N GLY A 345 -21.75 -12.54 -41.04
CA GLY A 345 -22.70 -11.42 -40.97
C GLY A 345 -22.72 -10.58 -42.25
N PHE A 346 -21.56 -10.35 -42.87
CA PHE A 346 -21.47 -9.64 -44.14
C PHE A 346 -22.08 -10.44 -45.29
N SER A 347 -21.84 -11.76 -45.39
CA SER A 347 -22.44 -12.61 -46.43
C SER A 347 -23.97 -12.56 -46.39
N LYS A 348 -24.57 -12.71 -45.20
CA LYS A 348 -26.03 -12.59 -45.01
C LYS A 348 -26.56 -11.21 -45.43
N LYS A 349 -25.79 -10.14 -45.14
CA LYS A 349 -26.16 -8.78 -45.53
C LYS A 349 -26.06 -8.57 -47.04
N ILE A 350 -25.03 -9.12 -47.68
CA ILE A 350 -24.83 -9.07 -49.13
C ILE A 350 -25.99 -9.76 -49.85
N GLU A 351 -26.35 -10.98 -49.45
CA GLU A 351 -27.48 -11.72 -50.03
C GLU A 351 -28.79 -10.93 -49.92
N LYS A 352 -29.07 -10.37 -48.74
CA LYS A 352 -30.27 -9.53 -48.54
C LYS A 352 -30.27 -8.29 -49.44
N GLN A 353 -29.14 -7.59 -49.56
CA GLN A 353 -29.05 -6.39 -50.38
C GLN A 353 -29.14 -6.70 -51.88
N GLN A 354 -28.53 -7.79 -52.33
CA GLN A 354 -28.66 -8.26 -53.72
C GLN A 354 -30.11 -8.62 -54.05
N MET A 355 -30.79 -9.34 -53.15
CA MET A 355 -32.21 -9.68 -53.32
C MET A 355 -33.08 -8.41 -53.39
N LEU A 356 -32.88 -7.44 -52.50
CA LEU A 356 -33.59 -6.15 -52.56
C LEU A 356 -33.31 -5.41 -53.87
N GLY A 357 -32.05 -5.38 -54.32
CA GLY A 357 -31.66 -4.79 -55.60
C GLY A 357 -32.37 -5.44 -56.78
N HIS A 358 -32.43 -6.77 -56.83
CA HIS A 358 -33.16 -7.51 -57.87
C HIS A 358 -34.66 -7.24 -57.83
N ILE A 359 -35.28 -7.18 -56.64
CA ILE A 359 -36.71 -6.87 -56.51
C ILE A 359 -36.99 -5.45 -57.01
N ILE A 360 -36.16 -4.47 -56.65
CA ILE A 360 -36.29 -3.09 -57.14
C ILE A 360 -36.13 -3.04 -58.66
N GLN A 361 -35.12 -3.72 -59.20
CA GLN A 361 -34.86 -3.75 -60.65
C GLN A 361 -36.02 -4.39 -61.42
N ASN A 362 -36.56 -5.51 -60.93
CA ASN A 362 -37.69 -6.21 -61.56
C ASN A 362 -38.99 -5.39 -61.53
N ASN A 363 -39.11 -4.46 -60.58
CA ASN A 363 -40.28 -3.60 -60.39
C ASN A 363 -39.96 -2.11 -60.64
N TRP A 364 -38.90 -1.82 -61.40
CA TRP A 364 -38.31 -0.48 -61.50
C TRP A 364 -39.32 0.59 -61.88
N THR A 365 -40.11 0.34 -62.92
CA THR A 365 -41.13 1.27 -63.43
C THR A 365 -42.21 1.60 -62.38
N HIS A 366 -42.59 0.62 -61.56
CA HIS A 366 -43.56 0.84 -60.49
C HIS A 366 -42.96 1.64 -59.34
N VAL A 367 -41.74 1.30 -58.92
CA VAL A 367 -41.01 2.03 -57.87
C VAL A 367 -40.76 3.49 -58.27
N GLU A 368 -40.32 3.73 -59.50
CA GLU A 368 -40.07 5.08 -60.04
C GLU A 368 -41.37 5.90 -60.12
N SER A 369 -42.48 5.29 -60.53
CA SER A 369 -43.79 5.92 -60.53
C SER A 369 -44.24 6.33 -59.13
N LEU A 370 -44.08 5.45 -58.13
CA LEU A 370 -44.41 5.76 -56.73
C LEU A 370 -43.54 6.89 -56.18
N LEU A 371 -42.23 6.87 -56.44
CA LEU A 371 -41.32 7.93 -56.03
C LEU A 371 -41.72 9.28 -56.63
N LYS A 372 -42.08 9.31 -57.92
CA LYS A 372 -42.55 10.52 -58.59
C LYS A 372 -43.84 11.06 -57.97
N GLN A 373 -44.84 10.20 -57.78
CA GLN A 373 -46.13 10.57 -57.17
C GLN A 373 -45.94 11.11 -55.74
N VAL A 374 -45.10 10.48 -54.93
CA VAL A 374 -44.80 10.95 -53.57
C VAL A 374 -44.09 12.29 -53.61
N THR A 375 -43.13 12.48 -54.52
CA THR A 375 -42.38 13.74 -54.65
C THR A 375 -43.32 14.89 -55.05
N GLU A 376 -44.16 14.68 -56.06
CA GLU A 376 -45.14 15.67 -56.52
C GLU A 376 -46.16 16.02 -55.42
N ALA A 377 -46.65 15.02 -54.69
CA ALA A 377 -47.58 15.24 -53.58
C ALA A 377 -46.93 16.01 -52.42
N VAL A 378 -45.66 15.72 -52.13
CA VAL A 378 -44.90 16.44 -51.09
C VAL A 378 -44.67 17.89 -51.49
N GLU A 379 -44.41 18.16 -52.77
CA GLU A 379 -44.23 19.52 -53.29
C GLU A 379 -45.53 20.33 -53.24
N THR A 380 -46.68 19.71 -53.49
CA THR A 380 -47.98 20.40 -53.48
C THR A 380 -48.60 20.55 -52.10
N MET A 381 -48.48 19.53 -51.24
CA MET A 381 -49.24 19.44 -49.97
C MET A 381 -48.34 19.45 -48.72
N GLY A 382 -47.03 19.28 -48.88
CA GLY A 382 -46.08 19.20 -47.77
C GLY A 382 -45.99 17.80 -47.13
N TRP A 383 -44.84 17.53 -46.48
CA TRP A 383 -44.53 16.21 -45.90
C TRP A 383 -45.52 15.70 -44.84
N LYS A 384 -46.16 16.62 -44.09
CA LYS A 384 -47.01 16.26 -42.94
C LYS A 384 -48.34 15.68 -43.41
N GLU A 385 -48.99 16.33 -44.36
CA GLU A 385 -50.21 15.86 -45.02
C GLU A 385 -49.97 14.55 -45.78
N VAL A 386 -48.92 14.47 -46.62
CA VAL A 386 -48.63 13.25 -47.40
C VAL A 386 -48.37 12.04 -46.49
N LYS A 387 -47.64 12.22 -45.39
CA LYS A 387 -47.42 11.16 -44.39
C LYS A 387 -48.72 10.71 -43.72
N SER A 388 -49.67 11.61 -43.50
CA SER A 388 -50.99 11.28 -42.95
C SER A 388 -51.82 10.47 -43.95
N MET A 389 -51.78 10.85 -45.24
CA MET A 389 -52.49 10.15 -46.31
C MET A 389 -51.91 8.75 -46.56
N ALA A 390 -50.59 8.61 -46.58
CA ALA A 390 -49.93 7.30 -46.76
C ALA A 390 -50.29 6.29 -45.66
N LYS A 391 -50.57 6.75 -44.43
CA LYS A 391 -51.03 5.90 -43.32
C LYS A 391 -52.49 5.45 -43.42
N ALA A 392 -53.27 6.07 -44.31
CA ALA A 392 -54.67 5.71 -44.56
C ALA A 392 -54.82 4.72 -45.72
N ILE A 393 -53.73 4.39 -46.42
CA ILE A 393 -53.68 3.33 -47.43
C ILE A 393 -53.64 1.99 -46.67
N PRO A 394 -54.60 1.07 -46.89
CA PRO A 394 -54.71 -0.18 -46.14
C PRO A 394 -53.49 -1.09 -46.20
#